data_AF-A0A8C3XIA5-F1
#
_entry.id   AF-A0A8C3XIA5-F1
#
_cell.length_a   1.000
_cell.length_b   1.000
_cell.length_c   1.000
_cell.angle_alpha   90.00
_cell.angle_beta   90.00
_cell.angle_gamma   90.00
#
_symmetry.space_group_name_H-M   'P 1'
#
loop_
_entity.id
_entity.type
_entity.pdbx_description
1 polymer ?
#
loop_
_entity_poly.entity_id
_entity_poly.type
_entity_poly.pdbx_seq_one_letter_code
_entity_poly.pdbx_strand_id
1 'polypeptide(L)'
;MKSSCLFRVISAALLLCLKPSTSLKRLHLGHCVISVNIYEIRHSYVQSKDEHTDIRILYKSYSLQDTEISESCCLLRHLLRFYIESVFKHHEATSSLLRRRTSRLSNSFLSIKGKLKHCVSMEAISGFINMETWVQ
;
A
#
# COMPACT_ATOMS: atom_id res chain seq x y z
N MET A 1 47.43 16.75 -5.70
CA MET A 1 46.28 16.28 -6.53
C MET A 1 45.48 15.11 -5.94
N LYS A 2 45.81 14.55 -4.76
CA LYS A 2 45.10 13.38 -4.17
C LYS A 2 43.89 13.75 -3.29
N SER A 3 43.93 14.93 -2.67
CA SER A 3 42.90 15.39 -1.72
C SER A 3 41.56 15.73 -2.39
N SER A 4 41.58 16.28 -3.61
CA SER A 4 40.36 16.68 -4.36
C SER A 4 39.42 15.51 -4.67
N CYS A 5 39.97 14.32 -4.96
CA CYS A 5 39.17 13.14 -5.23
C CYS A 5 38.44 12.64 -3.97
N LEU A 6 39.10 12.70 -2.81
CA LEU A 6 38.52 12.27 -1.54
C LEU A 6 37.31 13.15 -1.17
N PHE A 7 37.42 14.47 -1.33
CA PHE A 7 36.28 15.38 -1.09
C PHE A 7 35.10 15.10 -2.02
N ARG A 8 35.35 14.76 -3.29
CA ARG A 8 34.27 14.41 -4.23
C ARG A 8 33.60 13.08 -3.89
N VAL A 9 34.37 12.09 -3.47
CA VAL A 9 33.83 10.79 -3.03
C VAL A 9 33.01 10.94 -1.75
N ILE A 10 33.50 11.73 -0.78
CA ILE A 10 32.79 12.01 0.48
C ILE A 10 31.49 12.77 0.21
N SER A 11 31.53 13.79 -0.64
CA SER A 11 30.34 14.56 -1.04
C SER A 11 29.30 13.68 -1.76
N ALA A 12 29.73 12.83 -2.69
CA ALA A 12 28.85 11.89 -3.38
C ALA A 12 28.24 10.85 -2.42
N ALA A 13 29.03 10.31 -1.48
CA ALA A 13 28.56 9.39 -0.46
C ALA A 13 27.55 10.06 0.49
N LEU A 14 27.82 11.29 0.90
CA LEU A 14 26.91 12.08 1.73
C LEU A 14 25.57 12.34 1.01
N LEU A 15 25.61 12.68 -0.29
CA LEU A 15 24.41 12.85 -1.12
C LEU A 15 23.61 11.55 -1.32
N LEU A 16 24.27 10.40 -1.36
CA LEU A 16 23.60 9.08 -1.40
C LEU A 16 22.96 8.73 -0.04
N CYS A 17 23.59 9.11 1.08
CA CYS A 17 23.05 8.90 2.43
C CYS A 17 21.93 9.88 2.79
N LEU A 18 21.84 11.04 2.13
CA LEU A 18 20.74 12.00 2.29
C LEU A 18 19.45 11.60 1.57
N LYS A 19 19.44 10.47 0.83
CA LYS A 19 18.19 9.93 0.28
C LYS A 19 17.24 9.66 1.47
N PRO A 20 16.08 10.33 1.56
CA PRO A 20 15.10 10.01 2.57
C PRO A 20 14.82 8.51 2.45
N SER A 21 15.03 7.77 3.55
CA SER A 21 14.60 6.38 3.60
C SER A 21 13.10 6.38 3.31
N THR A 22 12.72 6.01 2.09
CA THR A 22 11.32 5.82 1.73
C THR A 22 10.74 4.89 2.77
N SER A 23 9.75 5.34 3.54
CA SER A 23 9.19 4.56 4.65
C SER A 23 8.37 3.41 4.04
N LEU A 24 9.07 2.37 3.64
CA LEU A 24 8.54 1.15 3.07
C LEU A 24 8.16 0.25 4.25
N LYS A 25 6.87 0.17 4.53
CA LYS A 25 6.34 -0.69 5.59
C LYS A 25 6.03 -2.07 5.01
N ARG A 26 6.49 -3.13 5.67
CA ARG A 26 6.07 -4.50 5.37
C ARG A 26 4.74 -4.79 6.06
N LEU A 27 3.77 -5.26 5.31
CA LEU A 27 2.45 -5.66 5.78
C LEU A 27 2.37 -7.18 5.72
N HIS A 28 2.06 -7.80 6.86
CA HIS A 28 1.88 -9.25 6.99
C HIS A 28 0.38 -9.56 6.85
N LEU A 29 0.05 -10.43 5.90
CA LEU A 29 -1.31 -10.79 5.50
C LEU A 29 -1.38 -12.32 5.38
N GLY A 30 -1.22 -13.00 6.51
CA GLY A 30 -1.14 -14.45 6.60
C GLY A 30 0.21 -14.93 6.06
N HIS A 31 0.16 -15.79 5.05
CA HIS A 31 1.33 -16.29 4.33
C HIS A 31 1.91 -15.27 3.33
N CYS A 32 1.26 -14.13 3.15
CA CYS A 32 1.67 -13.08 2.23
C CYS A 32 2.34 -11.91 2.96
N VAL A 33 3.48 -11.43 2.44
CA VAL A 33 4.13 -10.22 2.93
C VAL A 33 4.35 -9.25 1.78
N ILE A 34 3.76 -8.05 1.89
CA ILE A 34 3.91 -7.01 0.86
C ILE A 34 4.60 -5.77 1.42
N SER A 35 5.39 -5.12 0.57
CA SER A 35 6.05 -3.86 0.90
C SER A 35 5.26 -2.68 0.34
N VAL A 36 4.84 -1.76 1.20
CA VAL A 36 3.99 -0.62 0.88
C VAL A 36 4.64 0.69 1.29
N ASN A 37 4.65 1.69 0.40
CA ASN A 37 5.15 3.01 0.73
C ASN A 37 4.07 3.78 1.52
N ILE A 38 4.12 3.69 2.85
CA ILE A 38 3.11 4.32 3.72
C ILE A 38 3.21 5.85 3.67
N TYR A 39 4.40 6.38 3.40
CA TYR A 39 4.64 7.82 3.31
C TYR A 39 3.88 8.42 2.13
N GLU A 40 3.98 7.82 0.94
CA GLU A 40 3.26 8.31 -0.25
C GLU A 40 1.74 8.31 -0.07
N ILE A 41 1.21 7.29 0.61
CA ILE A 41 -0.22 7.19 0.92
C ILE A 41 -0.65 8.31 1.87
N ARG A 42 0.09 8.51 2.97
CA ARG A 42 -0.22 9.57 3.96
C ARG A 42 -0.08 10.96 3.38
N HIS A 43 0.97 11.19 2.58
CA HIS A 43 1.23 12.47 1.96
C HIS A 43 0.21 12.80 0.85
N SER A 44 -0.31 11.77 0.17
CA SER A 44 -1.33 11.93 -0.86
C SER A 44 -2.76 11.84 -0.33
N TYR A 45 -2.94 11.66 0.99
CA TYR A 45 -4.26 11.64 1.62
C TYR A 45 -4.95 12.99 1.44
N VAL A 46 -6.22 12.93 1.07
CA VAL A 46 -7.07 14.09 0.84
C VAL A 46 -8.33 13.90 1.68
N GLN A 47 -8.53 14.77 2.66
CA GLN A 47 -9.82 14.95 3.31
C GLN A 47 -10.33 16.32 2.91
N SER A 48 -11.24 16.34 1.94
CA SER A 48 -11.84 17.57 1.44
C SER A 48 -13.33 17.35 1.26
N LYS A 49 -14.15 18.19 1.90
CA LYS A 49 -15.62 18.16 1.82
C LYS A 49 -16.25 16.86 2.31
N ASP A 50 -15.92 16.45 3.52
CA ASP A 50 -16.70 15.42 4.20
C ASP A 50 -17.89 16.09 4.89
N GLU A 51 -19.09 15.91 4.33
CA GLU A 51 -20.32 16.52 4.85
C GLU A 51 -20.90 15.74 6.05
N HIS A 52 -20.51 14.47 6.22
CA HIS A 52 -21.06 13.56 7.23
C HIS A 52 -19.96 13.08 8.19
N THR A 53 -19.51 13.98 9.06
CA THR A 53 -18.42 13.69 10.02
C THR A 53 -18.83 12.73 11.15
N ASP A 54 -20.13 12.51 11.32
CA ASP A 54 -20.76 11.59 12.26
C ASP A 54 -20.74 10.12 11.80
N ILE A 55 -20.58 9.89 10.48
CA ILE A 55 -20.60 8.55 9.90
C ILE A 55 -19.18 8.10 9.57
N ARG A 56 -18.77 6.96 10.15
CA ARG A 56 -17.49 6.33 9.84
C ARG A 56 -17.68 5.06 9.03
N ILE A 57 -17.34 5.13 7.74
CA ILE A 57 -17.45 3.98 6.80
C ILE A 57 -16.57 2.80 7.24
N LEU A 58 -15.33 3.08 7.67
CA LEU A 58 -14.42 2.07 8.21
C LEU A 58 -14.39 2.14 9.73
N TYR A 59 -15.32 1.44 10.38
CA TYR A 59 -15.40 1.39 11.84
C TYR A 59 -14.17 0.72 12.45
N LYS A 60 -13.75 1.19 13.63
CA LYS A 60 -12.52 0.70 14.31
C LYS A 60 -12.56 -0.80 14.61
N SER A 61 -13.76 -1.38 14.76
CA SER A 61 -13.98 -2.82 14.96
C SER A 61 -13.58 -3.69 13.76
N TYR A 62 -13.44 -3.12 12.57
CA TYR A 62 -12.99 -3.81 11.35
C TYR A 62 -11.52 -3.50 11.05
N SER A 63 -10.71 -3.39 12.10
CA SER A 63 -9.27 -3.19 11.96
C SER A 63 -8.64 -4.41 11.31
N LEU A 64 -7.78 -4.17 10.31
CA LEU A 64 -6.93 -5.22 9.73
C LEU A 64 -6.00 -5.88 10.77
N GLN A 65 -5.75 -5.22 11.92
CA GLN A 65 -4.97 -5.79 13.01
C GLN A 65 -5.77 -6.78 13.87
N ASP A 66 -7.09 -6.60 13.93
CA ASP A 66 -8.01 -7.41 14.74
C ASP A 66 -8.70 -8.50 13.89
N THR A 67 -8.44 -8.50 12.57
CA THR A 67 -8.91 -9.52 11.63
C THR A 67 -7.95 -10.70 11.66
N GLU A 68 -8.47 -11.92 11.55
CA GLU A 68 -7.64 -13.11 11.41
C GLU A 68 -6.65 -12.93 10.24
N ILE A 69 -5.40 -13.35 10.46
CA ILE A 69 -4.32 -13.02 9.53
C ILE A 69 -4.56 -13.67 8.14
N SER A 70 -5.23 -14.83 8.10
CA SER A 70 -5.75 -15.50 6.90
C SER A 70 -6.74 -14.63 6.11
N GLU A 71 -7.72 -14.04 6.79
CA GLU A 71 -8.77 -13.21 6.17
C GLU A 71 -8.30 -11.78 5.82
N SER A 72 -7.23 -11.30 6.45
CA SER A 72 -6.71 -9.94 6.27
C SER A 72 -6.32 -9.62 4.82
N CYS A 73 -5.80 -10.61 4.07
CA CYS A 73 -5.45 -10.46 2.66
C CYS A 73 -6.70 -10.23 1.78
N CYS A 74 -7.74 -11.05 2.01
CA CYS A 74 -9.01 -10.98 1.33
C CYS A 74 -9.71 -9.65 1.60
N LEU A 75 -9.81 -9.28 2.88
CA LEU A 75 -10.41 -8.00 3.31
C LEU A 75 -9.69 -6.81 2.65
N LEU A 76 -8.36 -6.76 2.69
CA LEU A 76 -7.59 -5.69 2.08
C LEU A 76 -7.81 -5.62 0.56
N ARG A 77 -7.92 -6.76 -0.12
CA ARG A 77 -8.22 -6.81 -1.56
C ARG A 77 -9.60 -6.24 -1.87
N HIS A 78 -10.62 -6.59 -1.08
CA HIS A 78 -11.97 -6.04 -1.23
C HIS A 78 -12.01 -4.54 -0.97
N LEU A 79 -11.32 -4.06 0.07
CA LEU A 79 -11.18 -2.64 0.37
C LEU A 79 -10.52 -1.88 -0.78
N LEU A 80 -9.38 -2.37 -1.29
CA LEU A 80 -8.70 -1.73 -2.42
C LEU A 80 -9.59 -1.69 -3.67
N ARG A 81 -10.34 -2.77 -3.92
CA ARG A 81 -11.31 -2.80 -5.02
C ARG A 81 -12.39 -1.72 -4.86
N PHE A 82 -12.99 -1.64 -3.68
CA PHE A 82 -13.98 -0.60 -3.35
C PHE A 82 -13.43 0.81 -3.58
N TYR A 83 -12.23 1.12 -3.07
CA TYR A 83 -11.62 2.44 -3.24
C TYR A 83 -11.34 2.76 -4.72
N ILE A 84 -10.84 1.80 -5.49
CA ILE A 84 -10.50 2.02 -6.91
C ILE A 84 -11.75 2.15 -7.78
N GLU A 85 -12.72 1.26 -7.61
CA GLU A 85 -13.88 1.16 -8.51
C GLU A 85 -15.01 2.12 -8.11
N SER A 86 -15.10 2.47 -6.82
CA SER A 86 -16.19 3.31 -6.30
C SER A 86 -15.70 4.67 -5.80
N VAL A 87 -14.62 4.75 -5.00
CA VAL A 87 -14.23 6.04 -4.40
C VAL A 87 -13.49 6.93 -5.39
N PHE A 88 -12.37 6.47 -5.95
CA PHE A 88 -11.56 7.29 -6.86
C PHE A 88 -12.24 7.56 -8.19
N LYS A 89 -13.13 6.66 -8.63
CA LYS A 89 -13.90 6.82 -9.87
C LYS A 89 -14.93 7.95 -9.78
N HIS A 90 -15.57 8.12 -8.62
CA HIS A 90 -16.64 9.11 -8.42
C HIS A 90 -16.16 10.36 -7.66
N HIS A 91 -14.87 10.46 -7.33
CA HIS A 91 -14.33 11.65 -6.67
C HIS A 91 -14.13 12.80 -7.67
N GLU A 92 -14.95 13.84 -7.54
CA GLU A 92 -14.81 15.08 -8.32
C GLU A 92 -13.81 16.03 -7.65
N ALA A 93 -12.60 16.12 -8.22
CA ALA A 93 -11.58 17.01 -7.71
C ALA A 93 -11.89 18.47 -8.07
N THR A 94 -12.15 19.31 -7.06
CA THR A 94 -12.45 20.75 -7.24
C THR A 94 -11.23 21.60 -7.63
N SER A 95 -10.01 21.05 -7.53
CA SER A 95 -8.78 21.73 -7.94
C SER A 95 -7.79 20.77 -8.61
N SER A 96 -6.90 21.32 -9.43
CA SER A 96 -5.84 20.56 -10.10
C SER A 96 -4.87 19.90 -9.11
N LEU A 97 -4.62 20.54 -7.95
CA LEU A 97 -3.81 19.99 -6.88
C LEU A 97 -4.46 18.75 -6.24
N LEU A 98 -5.76 18.83 -5.94
CA LEU A 98 -6.53 17.70 -5.39
C LEU A 98 -6.60 16.54 -6.40
N ARG A 99 -6.78 16.85 -7.69
CA ARG A 99 -6.74 15.84 -8.76
C ARG A 99 -5.40 15.12 -8.78
N ARG A 100 -4.28 15.87 -8.74
CA ARG A 100 -2.92 15.29 -8.74
C ARG A 100 -2.67 14.42 -7.51
N ARG A 101 -3.10 14.85 -6.31
CA ARG A 101 -2.96 14.06 -5.08
C ARG A 101 -3.80 12.77 -5.15
N THR A 102 -5.04 12.87 -5.61
CA THR A 102 -5.94 11.72 -5.80
C THR A 102 -5.37 10.72 -6.80
N SER A 103 -4.82 11.17 -7.92
CA SER A 103 -4.17 10.27 -8.90
C SER A 103 -2.94 9.56 -8.30
N ARG A 104 -2.11 10.25 -7.52
CA ARG A 104 -0.97 9.62 -6.81
C ARG A 104 -1.43 8.56 -5.82
N LEU A 105 -2.49 8.86 -5.07
CA LEU A 105 -3.07 7.94 -4.11
C LEU A 105 -3.66 6.70 -4.81
N SER A 106 -4.44 6.91 -5.88
CA SER A 106 -5.01 5.83 -6.70
C SER A 106 -3.93 4.91 -7.28
N ASN A 107 -2.85 5.49 -7.84
CA ASN A 107 -1.72 4.72 -8.34
C ASN A 107 -1.04 3.89 -7.24
N SER A 108 -0.92 4.44 -6.03
CA SER A 108 -0.40 3.70 -4.88
C SER A 108 -1.31 2.51 -4.54
N PHE A 109 -2.63 2.69 -4.55
CA PHE A 109 -3.61 1.63 -4.28
C PHE A 109 -3.60 0.55 -5.37
N LEU A 110 -3.47 0.94 -6.65
CA LEU A 110 -3.30 0.01 -7.76
C LEU A 110 -2.03 -0.84 -7.62
N SER A 111 -0.91 -0.23 -7.21
CA SER A 111 0.33 -0.95 -6.94
C SER A 111 0.16 -2.00 -5.84
N ILE A 112 -0.54 -1.67 -4.75
CA ILE A 112 -0.83 -2.61 -3.67
C ILE A 112 -1.75 -3.75 -4.17
N LYS A 113 -2.84 -3.43 -4.88
CA LYS A 113 -3.75 -4.43 -5.48
C LYS A 113 -2.99 -5.40 -6.39
N GLY A 114 -2.05 -4.90 -7.18
CA GLY A 114 -1.16 -5.71 -8.02
C GLY A 114 -0.29 -6.67 -7.19
N LYS A 115 0.35 -6.18 -6.13
CA LYS A 115 1.16 -7.01 -5.22
C LYS A 115 0.33 -8.11 -4.55
N LEU A 116 -0.90 -7.81 -4.14
CA LEU A 116 -1.81 -8.79 -3.53
C LEU A 116 -2.30 -9.87 -4.50
N LYS A 117 -2.33 -9.59 -5.81
CA LYS A 117 -2.70 -10.60 -6.81
C LYS A 117 -1.81 -11.83 -6.72
N HIS A 118 -0.51 -11.63 -6.46
CA HIS A 118 0.46 -12.71 -6.28
C HIS A 118 0.23 -13.53 -5.01
N CYS A 119 -0.37 -12.91 -3.99
CA CYS A 119 -0.65 -13.58 -2.71
C CYS A 119 -1.83 -14.55 -2.80
N VAL A 120 -2.89 -14.17 -3.51
CA VAL A 120 -4.03 -15.08 -3.74
C VAL A 120 -3.64 -16.25 -4.65
N SER A 121 -2.74 -16.04 -5.62
CA SER A 121 -2.19 -17.16 -6.39
C SER A 121 -1.33 -18.10 -5.54
N MET A 122 -0.60 -17.58 -4.55
CA MET A 122 0.18 -18.41 -3.62
C MET A 122 -0.72 -19.22 -2.67
N GLU A 123 -1.80 -18.63 -2.19
CA GLU A 123 -2.78 -19.30 -1.32
C GLU A 123 -3.53 -20.42 -2.07
N ALA A 124 -3.89 -20.18 -3.34
CA ALA A 124 -4.47 -21.21 -4.21
C ALA A 124 -3.49 -22.37 -4.48
N ILE A 125 -2.18 -22.10 -4.59
CA ILE A 125 -1.15 -23.15 -4.73
C ILE A 125 -0.99 -23.92 -3.42
N SER A 126 -0.97 -23.25 -2.25
CA SER A 126 -0.92 -23.95 -0.96
C SER A 126 -2.17 -24.78 -0.67
N GLY A 127 -3.35 -24.33 -1.10
CA GLY A 127 -4.59 -25.10 -1.00
C GLY A 127 -4.60 -26.34 -1.91
N PHE A 128 -3.95 -26.26 -3.08
CA PHE A 128 -3.76 -27.40 -3.98
C PHE A 128 -2.77 -28.44 -3.39
N ILE A 129 -1.64 -27.98 -2.84
CA ILE A 129 -0.63 -28.86 -2.21
C ILE A 129 -1.20 -29.56 -0.96
N ASN A 130 -2.04 -28.87 -0.18
CA ASN A 130 -2.68 -29.46 1.00
C ASN A 130 -3.83 -30.44 0.68
N MET A 131 -4.33 -30.46 -0.57
CA MET A 131 -5.31 -31.46 -1.02
C MET A 131 -4.65 -32.71 -1.60
N GLU A 132 -3.43 -32.59 -2.14
CA GLU A 132 -2.64 -33.74 -2.60
C GLU A 132 -2.01 -34.55 -1.44
N THR A 133 -1.93 -34.02 -0.22
CA THR A 133 -1.41 -34.74 0.95
C THR A 133 -2.46 -35.55 1.73
N TRP A 134 -3.72 -35.55 1.30
CA TRP A 134 -4.79 -36.43 1.83
C TRP A 134 -5.20 -37.55 0.87
N VAL A 135 -4.57 -37.63 -0.32
CA VAL A 135 -4.69 -38.77 -1.22
C VAL A 135 -3.30 -39.33 -1.47
N GLN A 136 -2.73 -39.93 -0.43
CA GLN A 136 -1.83 -41.10 -0.51
C GLN A 136 -1.57 -41.70 0.87
#